data_AF-K1XRU2-F1
#
_entry.id   AF-K1XRU2-F1
#
_cell.length_a   1.000
_cell.length_b   1.000
_cell.length_c   1.000
_cell.angle_alpha   90.00
_cell.angle_beta   90.00
_cell.angle_gamma   90.00
#
_symmetry.space_group_name_H-M   'P 1'
#
loop_
_entity.id
_entity.type
_entity.pdbx_description
1 polymer ?
#
loop_
_entity_poly.entity_id
_entity_poly.type
_entity_poly.pdbx_seq_one_letter_code
_entity_poly.pdbx_strand_id
1 'polypeptide(L)'
;MRYSILDNLNILEQRINSEDYTMELDSIQEWGGADVIIGTKLTQGIKEWLGDQKIIISFQKSHARKRAVITEFSKELSWLFYQLSEIFREKLNSISKFDFYASIADSALHYLDENKENIVLINLLKTVLDQARYFAKHELTR
;
A
#
# COMPACT_ATOMS: atom_id res chain seq x y z
N MET A 1 -26.52 4.23 -6.92
CA MET A 1 -26.08 5.05 -5.77
C MET A 1 -24.56 5.04 -5.79
N ARG A 2 -23.89 6.19 -5.94
CA ARG A 2 -22.42 6.24 -6.00
C ARG A 2 -21.91 6.41 -4.57
N TYR A 3 -21.30 5.37 -4.01
CA TYR A 3 -20.73 5.41 -2.66
C TYR A 3 -19.62 6.46 -2.58
N SER A 4 -19.51 7.16 -1.46
CA SER A 4 -18.37 8.05 -1.24
C SER A 4 -17.08 7.23 -1.07
N ILE A 5 -15.91 7.86 -1.20
CA ILE A 5 -14.63 7.20 -0.91
C ILE A 5 -14.66 6.59 0.50
N LEU A 6 -15.17 7.33 1.48
CA LEU A 6 -15.22 6.87 2.87
C LEU A 6 -16.12 5.66 3.06
N ASP A 7 -17.25 5.59 2.34
CA ASP A 7 -18.13 4.42 2.38
C ASP A 7 -17.42 3.19 1.78
N ASN A 8 -16.74 3.34 0.64
CA ASN A 8 -15.97 2.25 0.04
C ASN A 8 -14.82 1.79 0.94
N LEU A 9 -14.15 2.72 1.65
CA LEU A 9 -13.12 2.37 2.62
C LEU A 9 -13.69 1.61 3.83
N ASN A 10 -14.89 1.95 4.30
CA ASN A 10 -15.57 1.20 5.36
C ASN A 10 -15.93 -0.23 4.91
N ILE A 11 -16.43 -0.38 3.68
CA ILE A 11 -16.70 -1.70 3.09
C ILE A 11 -15.40 -2.51 2.99
N LEU A 12 -14.31 -1.88 2.53
CA LEU A 12 -13.01 -2.54 2.43
C LEU A 12 -12.47 -2.97 3.80
N GLU A 13 -12.67 -2.16 4.84
CA GLU A 13 -12.35 -2.52 6.23
C GLU A 13 -13.13 -3.74 6.71
N GLN A 14 -14.43 -3.82 6.39
CA GLN A 14 -15.25 -4.99 6.72
C GLN A 14 -14.70 -6.26 6.07
N ARG A 15 -14.31 -6.19 4.80
CA ARG A 15 -13.71 -7.32 4.08
C ARG A 15 -12.37 -7.76 4.69
N ILE A 16 -11.55 -6.82 5.14
CA ILE A 16 -10.31 -7.13 5.88
C ILE A 16 -10.63 -7.86 7.18
N ASN A 17 -11.62 -7.37 7.94
CA ASN A 17 -12.01 -7.97 9.22
C ASN A 17 -12.62 -9.36 9.09
N SER A 18 -13.32 -9.63 7.99
CA SER A 18 -13.95 -10.94 7.73
C SER A 18 -13.07 -11.89 6.92
N GLU A 19 -11.86 -11.46 6.53
CA GLU A 19 -10.94 -12.20 5.65
C GLU A 19 -11.57 -12.59 4.29
N ASP A 20 -12.58 -11.83 3.85
CA ASP A 20 -13.35 -12.03 2.61
C ASP A 20 -12.61 -11.51 1.36
N TYR A 21 -11.30 -11.75 1.34
CA TYR A 21 -10.39 -11.44 0.25
C TYR A 21 -9.44 -12.60 -0.06
N THR A 22 -9.36 -13.60 0.83
CA THR A 22 -8.46 -14.74 0.73
C THR A 22 -8.63 -15.53 -0.57
N MET A 23 -9.88 -15.70 -1.04
CA MET A 23 -10.18 -16.37 -2.31
C MET A 23 -9.66 -15.62 -3.55
N GLU A 24 -9.39 -14.32 -3.45
CA GLU A 24 -8.87 -13.52 -4.57
C GLU A 24 -7.34 -13.63 -4.68
N LEU A 25 -6.64 -13.95 -3.57
CA LEU A 25 -5.18 -13.90 -3.46
C LEU A 25 -4.45 -14.83 -4.44
N ASP A 26 -5.09 -15.94 -4.86
CA ASP A 26 -4.50 -16.86 -5.84
C ASP A 26 -4.33 -16.20 -7.21
N SER A 27 -5.23 -15.28 -7.56
CA SER A 27 -5.21 -14.54 -8.83
C SER A 27 -4.47 -13.21 -8.76
N ILE A 28 -4.18 -12.71 -7.54
CA ILE A 28 -3.52 -11.44 -7.34
C ILE A 28 -2.04 -11.53 -7.70
N GLN A 29 -1.62 -10.59 -8.55
CA GLN A 29 -0.22 -10.34 -8.82
C GLN A 29 0.36 -9.39 -7.78
N GLU A 30 1.67 -9.48 -7.58
CA GLU A 30 2.41 -8.52 -6.78
C GLU A 30 2.31 -7.12 -7.41
N TRP A 31 2.06 -6.10 -6.59
CA TRP A 31 1.84 -4.74 -7.06
C TRP A 31 3.11 -4.10 -7.62
N GLY A 32 2.98 -3.42 -8.76
CA GLY A 32 4.00 -2.55 -9.33
C GLY A 32 3.38 -1.33 -10.00
N GLY A 33 3.67 -0.13 -9.49
CA GLY A 33 3.18 1.11 -10.06
C GLY A 33 3.32 2.33 -9.14
N ALA A 34 3.27 3.53 -9.73
CA ALA A 34 3.39 4.80 -9.01
C ALA A 34 4.64 4.89 -8.12
N ASP A 35 5.78 4.42 -8.65
CA ASP A 35 7.05 4.31 -7.93
C ASP A 35 6.99 3.45 -6.64
N VAL A 36 6.05 2.49 -6.59
CA VAL A 36 5.97 1.47 -5.53
C VAL A 36 6.03 0.08 -6.15
N ILE A 37 6.83 -0.80 -5.55
CA ILE A 37 6.80 -2.24 -5.78
C ILE A 37 6.50 -2.93 -4.45
N ILE A 38 5.61 -3.92 -4.46
CA ILE A 38 5.36 -4.82 -3.34
C ILE A 38 5.78 -6.21 -3.81
N GLY A 39 6.56 -6.93 -3.01
CA GLY A 39 7.00 -8.26 -3.42
C GLY A 39 7.41 -9.14 -2.25
N THR A 40 7.39 -10.45 -2.47
CA THR A 40 7.71 -11.44 -1.44
C THR A 40 9.21 -11.48 -1.16
N LYS A 41 10.03 -11.24 -2.18
CA LYS A 41 11.49 -11.35 -2.12
C LYS A 41 12.15 -10.18 -2.82
N LEU A 42 13.27 -9.73 -2.26
CA LEU A 42 14.12 -8.74 -2.91
C LEU A 42 14.90 -9.39 -4.07
N THR A 43 14.38 -9.27 -5.29
CA THR A 43 15.03 -9.78 -6.50
C THR A 43 16.10 -8.82 -7.02
N GLN A 44 16.99 -9.32 -7.87
CA GLN A 44 17.99 -8.47 -8.54
C GLN A 44 17.34 -7.35 -9.38
N GLY A 45 16.23 -7.66 -10.07
CA GLY A 45 15.48 -6.65 -10.83
C GLY A 45 14.90 -5.54 -9.93
N ILE A 46 14.43 -5.87 -8.72
CA ILE A 46 13.97 -4.85 -7.76
C ILE A 46 15.14 -3.99 -7.27
N LYS A 47 16.31 -4.59 -6.99
CA LYS A 47 17.52 -3.85 -6.61
C LYS A 47 17.96 -2.88 -7.71
N GLU A 48 18.00 -3.35 -8.96
CA GLU A 48 18.33 -2.53 -10.13
C GLU A 48 17.30 -1.42 -10.36
N TRP A 49 16.01 -1.71 -10.15
CA TRP A 49 14.95 -0.72 -10.25
C TRP A 49 15.06 0.37 -9.19
N LEU A 50 15.42 0.03 -7.95
CA LEU A 50 15.73 1.00 -6.90
C LEU A 50 16.97 1.85 -7.28
N GLY A 51 17.94 1.24 -7.96
CA GLY A 51 19.18 1.89 -8.39
C GLY A 51 20.02 2.34 -7.19
N ASP A 52 20.67 3.50 -7.32
CA ASP A 52 21.49 4.09 -6.24
C ASP A 52 20.65 4.80 -5.16
N GLN A 53 19.32 4.82 -5.28
CA GLN A 53 18.47 5.24 -4.16
C GLN A 53 18.71 4.21 -3.06
N LYS A 54 19.35 4.65 -1.95
CA LYS A 54 19.65 3.78 -0.79
C LYS A 54 18.48 2.82 -0.61
N ILE A 55 18.74 1.51 -0.65
CA ILE A 55 17.72 0.52 -0.37
C ILE A 55 17.21 0.85 1.04
N ILE A 56 16.03 1.46 1.14
CA ILE A 56 15.43 1.87 2.40
C ILE A 56 14.82 0.61 2.99
N ILE A 57 15.66 -0.21 3.63
CA ILE A 57 15.25 -1.37 4.44
C ILE A 57 14.78 -0.90 5.85
N SER A 58 14.86 0.41 6.12
CA SER A 58 14.42 1.06 7.38
C SER A 58 14.17 2.55 7.10
N PHE A 59 13.14 3.12 7.74
CA PHE A 59 12.63 4.48 7.51
C PHE A 59 13.71 5.55 7.73
N GLN A 60 14.49 5.86 6.69
CA GLN A 60 15.11 7.17 6.56
C GLN A 60 14.11 8.05 5.83
N LYS A 61 13.66 9.15 6.47
CA LYS A 61 13.01 10.29 5.81
C LYS A 61 13.93 10.81 4.70
N SER A 62 13.90 10.13 3.57
CA SER A 62 14.67 10.45 2.38
C SER A 62 13.65 10.69 1.29
N HIS A 63 13.94 11.64 0.41
CA HIS A 63 13.20 11.95 -0.81
C HIS A 63 13.25 10.79 -1.84
N ALA A 64 13.19 9.54 -1.39
CA ALA A 64 13.17 8.37 -2.25
C ALA A 64 11.88 8.45 -3.07
N ARG A 65 12.07 8.57 -4.38
CA ARG A 65 10.94 8.52 -5.32
C ARG A 65 10.38 7.10 -5.34
N LYS A 66 11.25 6.10 -5.23
CA LYS A 66 10.93 4.68 -5.34
C LYS A 66 10.87 3.98 -3.98
N ARG A 67 9.85 3.14 -3.78
CA ARG A 67 9.65 2.34 -2.55
C ARG A 67 9.47 0.86 -2.92
N ALA A 68 10.16 -0.02 -2.19
CA ALA A 68 9.98 -1.46 -2.31
C ALA A 68 9.55 -2.03 -0.96
N VAL A 69 8.34 -2.58 -0.89
CA VAL A 69 7.80 -3.24 0.30
C VAL A 69 8.05 -4.74 0.16
N ILE A 70 9.04 -5.26 0.87
CA ILE A 70 9.41 -6.68 0.83
C ILE A 70 8.88 -7.39 2.07
N THR A 71 7.93 -8.30 1.90
CA THR A 71 7.24 -8.99 3.01
C THR A 71 6.59 -10.30 2.55
N GLU A 72 6.44 -11.26 3.46
CA GLU A 72 5.68 -12.50 3.18
C GLU A 72 4.20 -12.24 2.87
N PHE A 73 3.64 -11.13 3.36
CA PHE A 73 2.26 -10.69 3.14
C PHE A 73 2.07 -9.88 1.84
N SER A 74 2.91 -10.15 0.84
CA SER A 74 3.00 -9.34 -0.39
C SER A 74 1.70 -9.37 -1.19
N LYS A 75 1.01 -10.52 -1.23
CA LYS A 75 -0.23 -10.72 -1.98
C LYS A 75 -1.39 -9.96 -1.34
N GLU A 76 -1.50 -10.01 -0.02
CA GLU A 76 -2.54 -9.33 0.76
C GLU A 76 -2.39 -7.82 0.67
N LEU A 77 -1.16 -7.33 0.81
CA LEU A 77 -0.86 -5.92 0.59
C LEU A 77 -1.13 -5.50 -0.86
N SER A 78 -0.74 -6.31 -1.84
CA SER A 78 -0.99 -6.00 -3.26
C SER A 78 -2.48 -5.96 -3.56
N TRP A 79 -3.25 -6.91 -3.02
CA TRP A 79 -4.71 -6.89 -3.10
C TRP A 79 -5.28 -5.58 -2.56
N LEU A 80 -4.84 -5.16 -1.37
CA LEU A 80 -5.29 -3.89 -0.79
C LEU A 80 -4.94 -2.70 -1.69
N PHE A 81 -3.74 -2.66 -2.27
CA PHE A 81 -3.34 -1.62 -3.22
C PHE A 81 -4.22 -1.60 -4.49
N TYR A 82 -4.61 -2.76 -5.02
CA TYR A 82 -5.56 -2.83 -6.13
C TYR A 82 -6.95 -2.32 -5.73
N GLN A 83 -7.48 -2.70 -4.57
CA GLN A 83 -8.77 -2.19 -4.10
C GLN A 83 -8.74 -0.67 -3.92
N LEU A 84 -7.68 -0.15 -3.29
CA LEU A 84 -7.48 1.30 -3.13
C LEU A 84 -7.33 2.00 -4.48
N SER A 85 -6.64 1.39 -5.45
CA SER A 85 -6.55 1.93 -6.81
C SER A 85 -7.92 2.17 -7.43
N GLU A 86 -8.83 1.21 -7.31
CA GLU A 86 -10.18 1.34 -7.86
C GLU A 86 -11.00 2.40 -7.12
N ILE A 87 -10.92 2.43 -5.79
CA ILE A 87 -11.64 3.40 -4.96
C ILE A 87 -11.21 4.84 -5.29
N PHE A 88 -9.91 5.06 -5.51
CA PHE A 88 -9.35 6.39 -5.72
C PHE A 88 -9.17 6.76 -7.21
N ARG A 89 -9.49 5.86 -8.15
CA ARG A 89 -9.23 6.02 -9.59
C ARG A 89 -9.70 7.35 -10.18
N GLU A 90 -10.92 7.78 -9.83
CA GLU A 90 -11.53 9.01 -10.37
C GLU A 90 -11.12 10.28 -9.61
N LYS A 91 -10.30 10.13 -8.56
CA LYS A 91 -9.99 11.20 -7.59
C LYS A 91 -8.52 11.60 -7.61
N LEU A 92 -7.65 10.66 -7.97
CA LEU A 92 -6.23 10.93 -8.13
C LEU A 92 -5.97 11.46 -9.54
N ASN A 93 -5.30 12.61 -9.60
CA ASN A 93 -4.67 13.10 -10.82
C ASN A 93 -3.23 12.56 -10.96
N SER A 94 -2.56 12.89 -12.07
CA SER A 94 -1.22 12.39 -12.38
C SER A 94 -0.16 12.71 -11.32
N ILE A 95 -0.35 13.77 -10.51
CA ILE A 95 0.59 14.19 -9.46
C ILE A 95 0.24 13.50 -8.14
N SER A 96 -0.98 13.72 -7.64
CA SER A 96 -1.48 13.16 -6.37
C SER A 96 -1.46 11.64 -6.32
N LYS A 97 -1.48 10.96 -7.47
CA LYS A 97 -1.28 9.52 -7.56
C LYS A 97 0.01 9.07 -6.88
N PHE A 98 1.13 9.72 -7.18
CA PHE A 98 2.43 9.32 -6.62
C PHE A 98 2.48 9.57 -5.12
N ASP A 99 1.97 10.72 -4.66
CA ASP A 99 1.92 11.04 -3.23
C ASP A 99 1.04 10.06 -2.45
N PHE A 100 -0.11 9.67 -3.02
CA PHE A 100 -1.00 8.67 -2.42
C PHE A 100 -0.30 7.34 -2.23
N TYR A 101 0.20 6.73 -3.33
CA TYR A 101 0.84 5.42 -3.27
C TYR A 101 2.13 5.43 -2.43
N ALA A 102 2.89 6.52 -2.49
CA ALA A 102 4.04 6.74 -1.61
C ALA A 102 3.63 6.70 -0.14
N SER A 103 2.56 7.42 0.24
CA SER A 103 2.13 7.52 1.63
C SER A 103 1.66 6.18 2.20
N ILE A 104 0.88 5.40 1.45
CA ILE A 104 0.37 4.11 1.92
C ILE A 104 1.48 3.05 1.95
N ALA A 105 2.47 3.13 1.04
CA ALA A 105 3.65 2.27 1.08
C ALA A 105 4.57 2.61 2.26
N ASP A 106 4.77 3.89 2.58
CA ASP A 106 5.52 4.32 3.77
C ASP A 106 4.86 3.81 5.05
N SER A 107 3.52 3.87 5.13
CA SER A 107 2.76 3.32 6.26
C SER A 107 2.99 1.80 6.42
N ALA A 108 2.96 1.04 5.32
CA ALA A 108 3.27 -0.39 5.34
C ALA A 108 4.71 -0.66 5.82
N LEU A 109 5.70 0.05 5.26
CA LEU A 109 7.11 -0.09 5.63
C LEU A 109 7.34 0.24 7.11
N HIS A 110 6.71 1.30 7.60
CA HIS A 110 6.81 1.71 9.00
C HIS A 110 6.25 0.63 9.93
N TYR A 111 5.05 0.11 9.65
CA TYR A 111 4.47 -0.98 10.43
C TYR A 111 5.37 -2.22 10.43
N LEU A 112 5.87 -2.63 9.27
CA LEU A 112 6.77 -3.78 9.14
C LEU A 112 8.08 -3.59 9.91
N ASP A 113 8.63 -2.36 9.94
CA ASP A 113 9.86 -2.01 10.64
C ASP A 113 9.69 -2.03 12.17
N GLU A 114 8.56 -1.52 12.67
CA GLU A 114 8.25 -1.48 14.11
C GLU A 114 7.84 -2.83 14.67
N ASN A 115 7.30 -3.74 13.85
CA ASN A 115 6.73 -5.02 14.27
C ASN A 115 7.51 -6.23 13.73
N LYS A 116 8.79 -6.08 13.36
CA LYS A 116 9.63 -7.10 12.72
C LYS A 116 9.60 -8.49 13.37
N GLU A 117 9.40 -8.57 14.69
CA GLU A 117 9.40 -9.82 15.44
C GLU A 117 8.02 -10.49 15.51
N ASN A 118 6.94 -9.73 15.30
CA ASN A 118 5.56 -10.23 15.41
C ASN A 118 4.61 -9.42 14.51
N ILE A 119 4.69 -9.68 13.21
CA ILE A 119 3.85 -9.00 12.23
C ILE A 119 2.45 -9.61 12.25
N VAL A 120 1.47 -8.82 12.71
CA VAL A 120 0.05 -9.18 12.62
C VAL A 120 -0.53 -8.65 11.31
N LEU A 121 -0.90 -9.54 10.38
CA LEU A 121 -1.40 -9.20 9.03
C LEU A 121 -2.57 -8.22 9.05
N ILE A 122 -3.61 -8.48 9.87
CA ILE A 122 -4.80 -7.62 9.89
C ILE A 122 -4.46 -6.18 10.31
N ASN A 123 -3.51 -6.01 11.23
CA ASN A 123 -3.05 -4.71 11.69
C ASN A 123 -2.21 -3.99 10.62
N LEU A 124 -1.40 -4.73 9.85
CA LEU A 124 -0.69 -4.21 8.68
C LEU A 124 -1.68 -3.64 7.65
N LEU A 125 -2.68 -4.44 7.26
CA LEU A 125 -3.69 -4.00 6.28
C LEU A 125 -4.49 -2.79 6.78
N LYS A 126 -4.89 -2.78 8.07
CA LYS A 126 -5.59 -1.64 8.68
C LYS A 126 -4.74 -0.37 8.71
N THR A 127 -3.46 -0.49 9.06
CA THR A 127 -2.52 0.65 9.10
C THR A 127 -2.39 1.32 7.72
N VAL A 128 -2.35 0.52 6.65
CA VAL A 128 -2.35 1.01 5.27
C VAL A 128 -3.70 1.64 4.89
N LEU A 129 -4.82 1.00 5.27
CA LEU A 129 -6.16 1.51 5.01
C LEU A 129 -6.43 2.85 5.72
N ASP A 130 -5.97 2.99 6.96
CA ASP A 130 -6.12 4.22 7.75
C ASP A 130 -5.31 5.37 7.15
N GLN A 131 -4.13 5.08 6.59
CA GLN A 131 -3.36 6.08 5.85
C GLN A 131 -4.12 6.53 4.58
N ALA A 132 -4.76 5.62 3.85
CA ALA A 132 -5.60 5.99 2.71
C ALA A 132 -6.80 6.85 3.13
N ARG A 133 -7.42 6.53 4.28
CA ARG A 133 -8.51 7.30 4.88
C ARG A 133 -8.04 8.70 5.30
N TYR A 134 -6.85 8.82 5.87
CA TYR A 134 -6.23 10.09 6.20
C TYR A 134 -6.04 10.96 4.94
N PHE A 135 -5.48 10.37 3.88
CA PHE A 135 -5.28 11.05 2.60
C PHE A 135 -6.61 11.59 2.03
N ALA A 136 -7.65 10.75 2.01
CA ALA A 136 -8.97 11.13 1.52
C ALA A 136 -9.59 12.33 2.26
N LYS A 137 -9.35 12.44 3.57
CA LYS A 137 -9.91 13.51 4.41
C LYS A 137 -9.16 14.84 4.33
N HIS A 138 -7.88 14.83 3.97
CA HIS A 138 -7.00 16.01 4.12
C HIS A 138 -6.37 16.49 2.81
N GLU A 139 -6.18 15.59 1.84
CA GLU A 139 -5.43 15.91 0.61
C GLU A 139 -6.34 15.93 -0.63
N LEU A 140 -7.53 15.33 -0.59
CA LEU A 140 -8.54 15.44 -1.66
C LEU A 140 -9.50 16.61 -1.49
N THR A 141 -9.46 17.30 -0.35
CA THR A 141 -10.33 18.44 -0.02
C THR A 141 -9.63 19.80 -0.17
N ARG A 142 -8.40 19.80 -0.69
CA ARG A 142 -7.62 21.00 -1.03
C ARG A 142 -7.80 21.33 -2.50
#